data_AF-A0A520HXA6-F1
#
_entry.id   AF-A0A520HXA6-F1
#
_cell.length_a   1.000
_cell.length_b   1.000
_cell.length_c   1.000
_cell.angle_alpha   90.00
_cell.angle_beta   90.00
_cell.angle_gamma   90.00
#
_symmetry.space_group_name_H-M   'P 1'
#
loop_
_entity.id
_entity.type
_entity.pdbx_description
1 polymer ?
#
loop_
_entity_poly.entity_id
_entity_poly.type
_entity_poly.pdbx_seq_one_letter_code
_entity_poly.pdbx_strand_id
1 'polypeptide(L)' 'MPHSDGTVSITVNGEHKRVTAGLSLAGLATELGLVPEKIAVERGTTSMLRST' A
#
# COMPACT_ATOMS: atom_id res chain seq x y z
N MET A 1 -4.72 -3.71 13.03
CA MET A 1 -4.08 -2.88 14.08
C MET A 1 -2.59 -2.88 13.82
N PRO A 2 -1.89 -1.75 13.94
CA PRO A 2 -0.43 -1.73 13.87
C PRO A 2 0.15 -2.59 15.00
N HIS A 3 1.27 -3.23 14.69
CA HIS A 3 2.08 -3.95 15.67
C HIS A 3 2.83 -2.96 16.58
N SER A 4 3.47 -3.44 17.64
CA SER A 4 4.21 -2.60 18.60
C SER A 4 5.38 -1.81 17.98
N ASP A 5 5.90 -2.27 16.85
CA ASP A 5 6.94 -1.60 16.06
C ASP A 5 6.40 -0.60 15.03
N GLY A 6 5.10 -0.31 15.05
CA GLY A 6 4.49 0.69 14.17
C GLY A 6 4.26 0.24 12.74
N THR A 7 4.41 -1.06 12.42
CA THR A 7 4.14 -1.58 11.08
C THR A 7 2.82 -2.38 11.01
N VAL A 8 2.34 -2.65 9.80
CA VAL A 8 1.20 -3.53 9.51
C VAL A 8 1.65 -4.66 8.59
N SER A 9 1.13 -5.86 8.80
CA SER A 9 1.35 -6.99 7.90
C SER A 9 0.40 -6.92 6.70
N ILE A 10 0.95 -7.06 5.51
CA ILE A 10 0.22 -7.15 4.24
C ILE A 10 0.68 -8.37 3.45
N THR A 11 -0.08 -8.74 2.43
CA THR A 11 0.31 -9.75 1.45
C THR A 11 0.50 -9.08 0.10
N VAL A 12 1.67 -9.27 -0.52
CA VAL A 12 2.02 -8.73 -1.84
C VAL A 12 2.42 -9.91 -2.72
N ASN A 13 1.67 -10.18 -3.78
CA ASN A 13 1.93 -11.30 -4.70
C ASN A 13 2.07 -12.66 -3.99
N GLY A 14 1.30 -12.88 -2.92
CA GLY A 14 1.36 -14.09 -2.11
C GLY A 14 2.45 -14.10 -1.02
N GLU A 15 3.35 -13.12 -1.01
CA GLU A 15 4.39 -12.99 0.00
C GLU A 15 3.93 -12.11 1.17
N HIS A 16 4.21 -12.53 2.40
CA HIS A 16 3.99 -11.71 3.58
C HIS A 16 5.04 -10.60 3.68
N LYS A 17 4.59 -9.35 3.81
CA LYS A 17 5.45 -8.18 4.01
C LYS A 17 4.97 -7.36 5.20
N ARG A 18 5.88 -6.59 5.78
CA ARG A 18 5.58 -5.57 6.80
C ARG A 18 5.85 -4.21 6.19
N VAL A 19 4.90 -3.30 6.37
CA VAL A 19 4.99 -1.92 5.88
C VAL A 19 4.67 -0.94 6.99
N THR A 20 5.18 0.28 6.90
CA THR A 20 4.88 1.33 7.88
C THR A 20 3.38 1.56 7.99
N ALA A 21 2.84 1.66 9.21
CA ALA A 21 1.44 1.98 9.41
C ALA A 21 1.14 3.44 9.02
N GLY A 22 -0.08 3.69 8.54
CA GLY A 22 -0.54 5.06 8.26
C GLY A 22 -0.04 5.67 6.96
N LEU A 23 0.64 4.90 6.10
CA LEU A 23 1.00 5.37 4.76
C LEU A 23 -0.24 5.68 3.92
N SER A 24 -0.11 6.68 3.06
CA SER A 24 -1.01 6.83 1.90
C SER A 24 -0.76 5.71 0.89
N LEU A 25 -1.69 5.50 -0.04
CA LEU A 25 -1.50 4.52 -1.12
C LEU A 25 -0.27 4.82 -1.99
N ALA A 26 0.02 6.11 -2.23
CA ALA A 26 1.22 6.53 -2.92
C ALA A 26 2.49 6.20 -2.11
N GLY A 27 2.48 6.47 -0.80
CA GLY A 27 3.59 6.12 0.09
C GLY A 27 3.85 4.61 0.13
N LEU A 28 2.78 3.81 0.21
CA LEU A 28 2.88 2.35 0.14
C LEU A 28 3.45 1.89 -1.21
N ALA A 29 3.01 2.48 -2.33
CA ALA A 29 3.53 2.14 -3.64
C ALA A 29 5.03 2.42 -3.75
N THR A 30 5.49 3.57 -3.25
CA THR A 30 6.92 3.90 -3.19
C THR A 30 7.71 2.93 -2.31
N GLU A 31 7.18 2.56 -1.14
CA GLU A 31 7.82 1.59 -0.23
C GLU A 31 7.95 0.19 -0.88
N LEU A 32 7.01 -0.18 -1.75
CA LEU A 32 7.05 -1.41 -2.54
C LEU A 32 7.93 -1.30 -3.80
N GLY A 33 8.59 -0.16 -4.05
CA GLY A 33 9.44 0.08 -5.21
C GLY A 33 8.67 0.33 -6.51
N LEU A 34 7.39 0.69 -6.41
CA LEU A 34 6.55 1.07 -7.55
C LEU A 34 6.56 2.58 -7.77
N VAL A 35 6.17 2.99 -8.98
CA VAL A 35 5.99 4.39 -9.34
C VAL A 35 4.50 4.74 -9.21
N PRO A 36 4.08 5.53 -8.20
CA PRO A 36 2.67 5.78 -7.91
C PRO A 36 1.85 6.30 -9.10
N GLU A 37 2.47 7.09 -9.97
CA GLU A 37 1.82 7.69 -11.14
C GLU A 37 1.56 6.70 -12.28
N LYS A 38 2.25 5.55 -12.25
CA LYS A 38 2.20 4.51 -13.29
C LYS A 38 1.40 3.28 -12.87
N ILE A 39 0.73 3.32 -11.73
CA ILE A 39 -0.08 2.21 -11.22
C ILE A 39 -1.52 2.64 -10.96
N ALA A 40 -2.44 1.70 -11.08
CA ALA A 40 -3.82 1.84 -10.62
C ALA A 40 -3.96 1.19 -9.24
N VAL A 41 -4.83 1.75 -8.40
CA VAL A 41 -5.20 1.16 -7.12
C VAL A 41 -6.70 0.86 -7.12
N GLU A 42 -7.06 -0.33 -6.67
CA GLU A 42 -8.43 -0.80 -6.64
C GLU A 42 -8.78 -1.34 -5.24
N ARG A 43 -10.03 -1.11 -4.83
CA ARG A 43 -10.61 -1.67 -3.61
C ARG A 43 -11.83 -2.50 -4.01
N GLY A 44 -11.68 -3.82 -4.00
CA GLY A 44 -12.72 -4.70 -4.53
C GLY A 44 -12.95 -4.41 -6.02
N THR A 45 -14.17 -4.03 -6.41
CA THR A 45 -14.50 -3.67 -7.80
C THR A 45 -14.39 -2.16 -8.09
N THR A 46 -13.95 -1.35 -7.12
CA THR A 46 -13.88 0.11 -7.27
C THR A 46 -12.46 0.56 -7.54
N SER A 47 -12.24 1.23 -8.66
CA SER A 47 -10.98 1.92 -8.94
C SER A 47 -10.89 3.19 -8.09
N MET A 48 -9.83 3.32 -7.29
CA MET A 48 -9.49 4.55 -6.61
C MET A 48 -8.66 5.41 -7.56
N LEU A 49 -9.33 6.32 -8.26
CA LEU A 49 -8.66 7.37 -9.00
C LEU A 49 -7.94 8.29 -8.00
N ARG A 50 -6.66 8.59 -8.26
CA ARG A 50 -5.92 9.59 -7.47
C ARG A 50 -6.63 10.95 -7.58
N SER A 51 -7.30 11.38 -6.51
CA SER A 51 -7.46 12.81 -6.25
C SER A 51 -6.19 13.25 -5.53
N THR A 52 -5.54 14.29 -6.05
CA THR A 52 -4.35 14.99 -5.54
C THR A 52 -3.92 14.66 -4.11
#